data_AF-A0A9Q1D0J2-F1
#
_entry.id   AF-A0A9Q1D0J2-F1
#
_cell.length_a   1.000
_cell.length_b   1.000
_cell.length_c   1.000
_cell.angle_alpha   90.00
_cell.angle_beta   90.00
_cell.angle_gamma   90.00
#
_symmetry.space_group_name_H-M   'P 1'
#
loop_
_entity.id
_entity.type
_entity.pdbx_description
1 polymer ?
#
loop_
_entity_poly.entity_id
_entity_poly.type
_entity_poly.pdbx_seq_one_letter_code
_entity_poly.pdbx_strand_id
1 'polypeptide(L)'
;MGLDVPEKNKLKGFRKFNILGTSTKVMNMEESNGSLAAEFRHLQLKEQKAPGNRTNEGPLIVTEELHSISFETQLCQPGLVIDLEITSLPIVVISNVSQLPSGWASILWYNMLCTEPKNLSFFLNAPSACWSQLSEVLSWQFSSVTKRGLNAEQLGMLADKLLGREANGNPEGLIPWTKFCKAPNEKSFPFWLWIEGILELIKRHLLAVWNDGHIMGFVSKDREKTLLKDKLSGTFLLRFSESSEGAITFTWVEFSATGEAQFHAVEPYTKKELTAVSFPDIIRNYKVMAEENIPENPLRFLYPNIPKDSAFGKFYSRQTEQSEPMDIESPSGVGYIKTELISVSEV
;
A
#
# COMPACT_ATOMS: atom_id res chain seq x y z
N MET A 1 39.28 8.83 -18.00
CA MET A 1 40.06 8.83 -16.74
C MET A 1 39.08 9.21 -15.66
N GLY A 2 38.88 8.35 -14.66
CA GLY A 2 37.83 8.53 -13.66
C GLY A 2 38.12 9.71 -12.74
N LEU A 3 37.22 10.69 -12.75
CA LEU A 3 37.11 11.65 -11.66
C LEU A 3 36.24 10.97 -10.59
N ASP A 4 36.90 10.64 -9.49
CA ASP A 4 36.27 10.13 -8.28
C ASP A 4 35.26 11.14 -7.76
N VAL A 5 33.99 10.71 -7.66
CA VAL A 5 33.01 11.36 -6.80
C VAL A 5 33.56 11.31 -5.38
N PRO A 6 33.81 12.45 -4.69
CA PRO A 6 34.43 12.48 -3.36
C PRO A 6 33.62 11.73 -2.28
N GLU A 7 32.37 11.38 -2.56
CA GLU A 7 31.52 10.56 -1.68
C GLU A 7 31.75 9.05 -1.80
N LYS A 8 32.36 8.55 -2.89
CA LYS A 8 32.64 7.09 -3.04
C LYS A 8 33.53 6.53 -1.92
N ASN A 9 34.24 7.38 -1.18
CA ASN A 9 35.15 7.01 -0.11
C ASN A 9 34.69 7.35 1.31
N LYS A 10 33.47 7.88 1.53
CA LYS A 10 33.05 8.31 2.88
C LYS A 10 32.30 7.25 3.70
N LEU A 11 31.65 6.28 3.06
CA LEU A 11 30.80 5.31 3.76
C LEU A 11 31.37 3.90 3.63
N LYS A 12 32.14 3.48 4.64
CA LYS A 12 32.68 2.13 4.75
C LYS A 12 31.53 1.13 4.84
N GLY A 13 31.56 0.08 4.01
CA GLY A 13 30.60 -1.03 4.04
C GLY A 13 29.44 -0.95 3.06
N PHE A 14 29.28 0.13 2.29
CA PHE A 14 28.22 0.24 1.29
C PHE A 14 28.46 -0.68 0.09
N ARG A 15 27.37 -1.26 -0.43
CA ARG A 15 27.40 -2.03 -1.67
C ARG A 15 27.78 -1.16 -2.86
N LYS A 16 28.47 -1.75 -3.82
CA LYS A 16 28.86 -1.10 -5.08
C LYS A 16 28.15 -1.77 -6.24
N PHE A 17 27.73 -0.97 -7.21
CA PHE A 17 26.99 -1.45 -8.37
C PHE A 17 27.61 -0.92 -9.66
N ASN A 18 27.61 -1.77 -10.68
CA ASN A 18 27.97 -1.41 -12.04
C ASN A 18 26.70 -1.30 -12.89
N ILE A 19 26.67 -0.31 -13.77
CA ILE A 19 25.64 -0.19 -14.80
C ILE A 19 26.04 -1.11 -15.97
N LEU A 20 25.14 -2.02 -16.34
CA LEU A 20 25.21 -2.88 -17.51
C LEU A 20 24.23 -2.40 -18.57
N GLY A 21 24.53 -2.71 -19.83
CA GLY A 21 23.79 -2.24 -20.99
C GLY A 21 24.53 -1.09 -21.68
N THR A 22 23.79 -0.26 -22.42
CA THR A 22 24.36 0.88 -23.15
C THR A 22 24.58 2.06 -22.21
N SER A 23 25.81 2.19 -21.69
CA SER A 23 26.19 3.25 -20.75
C SER A 23 26.36 4.64 -21.37
N THR A 24 26.28 4.74 -22.70
CA THR A 24 26.36 6.00 -23.45
C THR A 24 25.20 6.11 -24.44
N LYS A 25 24.63 7.31 -24.57
CA LYS A 25 23.54 7.59 -25.51
C LYS A 25 23.76 8.99 -26.07
N VAL A 26 23.60 9.13 -27.38
CA VAL A 26 23.70 10.43 -28.06
C VAL A 26 22.41 11.20 -27.78
N MET A 27 22.55 12.45 -27.34
CA MET A 27 21.42 13.37 -27.22
C MET A 27 20.92 13.77 -28.60
N ASN A 28 19.62 13.66 -28.83
CA ASN A 28 18.97 14.00 -30.09
C ASN A 28 17.63 14.72 -29.83
N MET A 29 16.98 15.20 -30.90
CA MET A 29 15.68 15.87 -30.82
C MET A 29 14.51 14.99 -31.24
N GLU A 30 14.78 13.75 -31.64
CA GLU A 30 13.78 12.83 -32.22
C GLU A 30 12.80 12.32 -31.16
N GLU A 31 13.30 12.05 -29.95
CA GLU A 31 12.55 11.36 -28.89
C GLU A 31 11.73 12.33 -27.99
N SER A 32 11.81 13.67 -28.16
CA SER A 32 11.27 14.60 -27.15
C SER A 32 10.66 15.92 -27.68
N ASN A 33 9.67 15.86 -28.57
CA ASN A 33 8.85 17.02 -29.00
C ASN A 33 9.67 18.28 -29.36
N GLY A 34 10.86 18.13 -29.96
CA GLY A 34 11.75 19.23 -30.33
C GLY A 34 12.73 19.73 -29.25
N SER A 35 12.78 19.08 -28.08
CA SER A 35 13.81 19.32 -27.07
C SER A 35 15.05 18.44 -27.32
N LEU A 36 16.22 18.85 -26.84
CA LEU A 36 17.41 17.99 -26.85
C LEU A 36 17.33 17.02 -25.67
N ALA A 37 17.26 15.72 -25.93
CA ALA A 37 17.16 14.69 -24.89
C ALA A 37 17.94 13.41 -25.24
N ALA A 38 18.26 12.63 -24.22
CA ALA A 38 18.77 11.26 -24.36
C ALA A 38 17.97 10.33 -23.45
N GLU A 39 17.25 9.37 -24.04
CA GLU A 39 16.55 8.36 -23.28
C GLU A 39 17.40 7.08 -23.11
N PHE A 40 17.63 6.70 -21.85
CA PHE A 40 18.31 5.46 -21.50
C PHE A 40 17.27 4.37 -21.19
N ARG A 41 17.19 3.35 -22.04
CA ARG A 41 16.37 2.15 -21.83
C ARG A 41 17.27 0.94 -21.58
N HIS A 42 16.72 -0.08 -20.93
CA HIS A 42 17.39 -1.37 -20.70
C HIS A 42 18.68 -1.29 -19.87
N LEU A 43 18.86 -0.24 -19.07
CA LEU A 43 19.93 -0.19 -18.07
C LEU A 43 19.67 -1.23 -16.98
N GLN A 44 20.72 -1.93 -16.57
CA GLN A 44 20.67 -2.91 -15.49
C GLN A 44 21.75 -2.61 -14.46
N LEU A 45 21.44 -2.81 -13.17
CA LEU A 45 22.43 -2.71 -12.10
C LEU A 45 22.89 -4.10 -11.68
N LYS A 46 24.20 -4.29 -11.61
CA LYS A 46 24.80 -5.53 -11.09
C LYS A 46 25.74 -5.21 -9.94
N GLU A 47 25.51 -5.88 -8.81
CA GLU A 47 26.36 -5.74 -7.62
C GLU A 47 27.80 -6.18 -7.93
N GLN A 48 28.75 -5.33 -7.54
CA GLN A 48 30.18 -5.60 -7.63
C GLN A 48 30.64 -6.31 -6.35
N LYS A 49 30.72 -7.63 -6.40
CA LYS A 49 31.21 -8.45 -5.28
C LYS A 49 32.73 -8.34 -5.17
N ALA A 50 33.23 -7.88 -4.02
CA ALA A 50 34.66 -7.91 -3.72
C ALA A 50 35.09 -9.32 -3.29
N PRO A 51 36.29 -9.80 -3.68
CA PRO A 51 36.80 -11.09 -3.21
C PRO A 51 37.05 -11.02 -1.70
N GLY A 52 36.33 -11.84 -0.92
CA GLY A 52 36.56 -12.02 0.53
C GLY A 52 35.46 -11.50 1.46
N ASN A 53 34.63 -10.54 1.04
CA ASN A 53 33.52 -10.04 1.85
C ASN A 53 32.24 -10.82 1.56
N ARG A 54 31.91 -11.79 2.42
CA ARG A 54 30.61 -12.50 2.39
C ARG A 54 29.53 -11.80 3.22
N THR A 55 29.90 -10.81 4.03
CA THR A 55 29.00 -10.04 4.88
C THR A 55 29.12 -8.55 4.54
N ASN A 56 28.01 -7.96 4.07
CA ASN A 56 27.87 -6.51 3.96
C ASN A 56 27.67 -5.96 5.39
N GLU A 57 28.78 -5.72 6.10
CA GLU A 57 28.78 -5.11 7.44
C GLU A 57 28.62 -3.59 7.37
N GLY A 58 27.62 -3.13 6.62
CA GLY A 58 27.21 -1.74 6.61
C GLY A 58 26.37 -1.41 7.86
N PRO A 59 26.41 -0.17 8.37
CA PRO A 59 25.55 0.26 9.47
C PRO A 59 24.07 0.37 9.08
N LEU A 60 23.78 0.39 7.77
CA LEU A 60 22.43 0.52 7.22
C LEU A 60 21.97 -0.80 6.63
N ILE A 61 20.65 -1.02 6.67
CA ILE A 61 20.04 -2.14 5.94
C ILE A 61 19.95 -1.83 4.44
N VAL A 62 19.80 -2.88 3.63
CA VAL A 62 19.73 -2.81 2.15
C VAL A 62 18.77 -1.72 1.64
N THR A 63 17.64 -1.50 2.30
CA THR A 63 16.61 -0.56 1.86
C THR A 63 16.84 0.88 2.32
N GLU A 64 17.77 1.10 3.25
CA GLU A 64 18.18 2.43 3.74
C GLU A 64 19.46 2.93 3.03
N GLU A 65 20.14 2.07 2.27
CA GLU A 65 21.30 2.45 1.47
C GLU A 65 20.87 3.22 0.21
N LEU A 66 21.34 4.47 0.12
CA LEU A 66 21.07 5.37 -1.00
C LEU A 66 22.24 5.41 -1.99
N HIS A 67 21.90 5.44 -3.27
CA HIS A 67 22.85 5.59 -4.38
C HIS A 67 22.39 6.69 -5.33
N SER A 68 23.26 7.18 -6.21
CA SER A 68 22.90 8.13 -7.27
C SER A 68 23.43 7.66 -8.61
N ILE A 69 22.76 8.09 -9.70
CA ILE A 69 23.23 7.90 -11.07
C ILE A 69 23.69 9.26 -11.59
N SER A 70 24.97 9.36 -11.93
CA SER A 70 25.55 10.55 -12.57
C SER A 70 25.50 10.42 -14.09
N PHE A 71 25.15 11.51 -14.75
CA PHE A 71 25.20 11.67 -16.20
C PHE A 71 26.21 12.78 -16.51
N GLU A 72 27.17 12.45 -17.35
CA GLU A 72 28.28 13.33 -17.73
C GLU A 72 28.31 13.47 -19.25
N THR A 73 28.53 14.69 -19.72
CA THR A 73 28.77 14.96 -21.14
C THR A 73 29.69 16.17 -21.29
N GLN A 74 30.29 16.30 -22.47
CA GLN A 74 31.20 17.40 -22.78
C GLN A 74 30.75 18.08 -24.08
N LEU A 75 30.51 19.38 -24.01
CA LEU A 75 30.20 20.20 -25.18
C LEU A 75 31.51 20.80 -25.72
N CYS A 76 31.93 20.33 -26.89
CA CYS A 76 33.12 20.81 -27.58
C CYS A 76 32.74 21.64 -28.82
N GLN A 77 33.07 22.93 -28.79
CA GLN A 77 32.99 23.85 -29.93
C GLN A 77 34.36 24.52 -30.16
N PRO A 78 34.65 25.09 -31.34
CA PRO A 78 35.92 25.78 -31.58
C PRO A 78 36.18 26.89 -30.54
N GLY A 79 37.19 26.69 -29.70
CA GLY A 79 37.54 27.63 -28.62
C GLY A 79 36.70 27.51 -27.33
N LEU A 80 35.80 26.53 -27.22
CA LEU A 80 34.94 26.33 -26.06
C LEU A 80 34.82 24.84 -25.71
N VAL A 81 35.17 24.47 -24.49
CA VAL A 81 34.96 23.13 -23.93
C VAL A 81 34.23 23.31 -22.60
N ILE A 82 33.02 22.74 -22.50
CA ILE A 82 32.20 22.80 -21.29
C ILE A 82 31.90 21.36 -20.85
N ASP A 83 32.28 21.03 -19.62
CA ASP A 83 31.87 19.79 -18.96
C ASP A 83 30.51 20.00 -18.28
N LEU A 84 29.57 19.10 -18.56
CA LEU A 84 28.23 19.11 -18.01
C LEU A 84 28.02 17.83 -17.19
N GLU A 85 27.60 18.00 -15.94
CA GLU A 85 27.29 16.90 -15.03
C GLU A 85 25.93 17.14 -14.36
N ILE A 86 25.10 16.10 -14.31
CA ILE A 86 23.87 16.08 -13.51
C ILE A 86 23.71 14.73 -12.83
N THR A 87 23.06 14.70 -11.67
CA THR A 87 22.81 13.48 -10.91
C THR A 87 21.33 13.27 -10.68
N SER A 88 20.88 12.02 -10.69
CA SER A 88 19.54 11.66 -10.24
C SER A 88 19.33 12.04 -8.77
N LEU A 89 18.07 12.13 -8.34
CA LEU A 89 17.74 11.97 -6.93
C LEU A 89 18.24 10.61 -6.41
N PRO A 90 18.43 10.45 -5.10
CA PRO A 90 18.90 9.18 -4.56
C PRO A 90 17.92 8.04 -4.83
N ILE A 91 18.48 6.89 -5.17
CA ILE A 91 17.79 5.66 -5.47
C ILE A 91 18.13 4.59 -4.44
N VAL A 92 17.20 3.67 -4.20
CA VAL A 92 17.40 2.47 -3.39
C VAL A 92 17.53 1.27 -4.32
N VAL A 93 18.59 0.48 -4.18
CA VAL A 93 18.84 -0.70 -5.01
C VAL A 93 18.43 -1.98 -4.27
N ILE A 94 17.36 -2.60 -4.75
CA ILE A 94 16.79 -3.85 -4.20
C ILE A 94 17.20 -5.07 -5.03
N SER A 95 17.26 -6.22 -4.37
CA SER A 95 17.56 -7.52 -5.02
C SER A 95 16.30 -8.35 -5.25
N ASN A 96 15.22 -8.10 -4.50
CA ASN A 96 13.94 -8.78 -4.62
C ASN A 96 12.78 -7.78 -4.50
N VAL A 97 11.70 -8.02 -5.25
CA VAL A 97 10.47 -7.20 -5.21
C VAL A 97 9.84 -7.17 -3.81
N SER A 98 10.05 -8.18 -2.97
CA SER A 98 9.62 -8.17 -1.56
C SER A 98 10.23 -7.02 -0.74
N GLN A 99 11.33 -6.42 -1.19
CA GLN A 99 11.97 -5.27 -0.53
C GLN A 99 11.41 -3.93 -1.01
N LEU A 100 10.60 -3.92 -2.07
CA LEU A 100 10.04 -2.71 -2.67
C LEU A 100 9.24 -1.88 -1.65
N PRO A 101 8.36 -2.44 -0.79
CA PRO A 101 7.65 -1.66 0.22
C PRO A 101 8.59 -0.88 1.15
N SER A 102 9.62 -1.54 1.69
CA SER A 102 10.60 -0.90 2.57
C SER A 102 11.49 0.09 1.83
N GLY A 103 11.90 -0.21 0.60
CA GLY A 103 12.67 0.73 -0.23
C GLY A 103 11.85 1.98 -0.59
N TRP A 104 10.57 1.83 -0.86
CA TRP A 104 9.67 2.95 -1.13
C TRP A 104 9.51 3.85 0.08
N ALA A 105 9.40 3.30 1.29
CA ALA A 105 9.39 4.13 2.50
C ALA A 105 10.64 4.99 2.64
N SER A 106 11.82 4.45 2.32
CA SER A 106 13.06 5.23 2.36
C SER A 106 13.04 6.37 1.34
N ILE A 107 12.52 6.13 0.14
CA ILE A 107 12.32 7.18 -0.87
C ILE A 107 11.31 8.24 -0.40
N LEU A 108 10.19 7.84 0.21
CA LEU A 108 9.22 8.78 0.78
C LEU A 108 9.84 9.64 1.87
N TRP A 109 10.53 9.02 2.83
CA TRP A 109 11.13 9.73 3.96
C TRP A 109 12.23 10.70 3.50
N TYR A 110 13.05 10.28 2.55
CA TYR A 110 14.10 11.13 1.97
C TYR A 110 13.50 12.35 1.26
N ASN A 111 12.58 12.15 0.32
CA ASN A 111 12.02 13.26 -0.47
C ASN A 111 11.11 14.18 0.34
N MET A 112 10.50 13.67 1.41
CA MET A 112 9.67 14.47 2.31
C MET A 112 10.51 15.43 3.18
N LEU A 113 11.70 15.01 3.64
CA LEU A 113 12.45 15.73 4.68
C LEU A 113 13.79 16.30 4.22
N CYS A 114 14.36 15.79 3.13
CA CYS A 114 15.67 16.21 2.65
C CYS A 114 15.53 17.29 1.57
N THR A 115 16.18 18.44 1.80
CA THR A 115 16.28 19.53 0.82
C THR A 115 17.55 19.45 -0.03
N GLU A 116 18.54 18.67 0.42
CA GLU A 116 19.80 18.48 -0.29
C GLU A 116 19.70 17.29 -1.24
N PRO A 117 19.99 17.44 -2.55
CA PRO A 117 19.76 16.36 -3.53
C PRO A 117 20.78 15.21 -3.47
N LYS A 118 21.88 15.35 -2.71
CA LYS A 118 23.00 14.38 -2.71
C LYS A 118 23.33 13.79 -1.33
N ASN A 119 22.45 13.90 -0.32
CA ASN A 119 22.74 13.36 1.01
C ASN A 119 22.56 11.83 1.07
N LEU A 120 23.52 11.07 0.55
CA LEU A 120 23.47 9.59 0.56
C LEU A 120 23.60 8.99 1.97
N SER A 121 24.09 9.77 2.94
CA SER A 121 24.20 9.40 4.35
C SER A 121 22.94 9.66 5.19
N PHE A 122 21.82 10.05 4.56
CA PHE A 122 20.61 10.52 5.24
C PHE A 122 20.11 9.56 6.34
N PHE A 123 20.10 8.25 6.09
CA PHE A 123 19.58 7.27 7.04
C PHE A 123 20.52 6.94 8.21
N LEU A 124 21.77 7.43 8.21
CA LEU A 124 22.64 7.32 9.40
C LEU A 124 22.06 8.09 10.59
N ASN A 125 21.43 9.24 10.32
CA ASN A 125 20.78 10.09 11.32
C ASN A 125 19.47 10.64 10.74
N ALA A 126 18.51 9.75 10.47
CA ALA A 126 17.25 10.13 9.85
C ALA A 126 16.45 11.10 10.74
N PRO A 127 16.07 12.29 10.22
CA PRO A 127 15.24 13.24 10.97
C PRO A 127 13.83 12.68 11.23
N SER A 128 13.17 13.22 12.25
CA SER A 128 11.75 12.95 12.51
C SER A 128 10.87 13.79 11.59
N ALA A 129 9.75 13.22 11.14
CA ALA A 129 8.77 13.92 10.31
C ALA A 129 7.69 14.57 11.18
N CYS A 130 7.23 15.77 10.81
CA CYS A 130 6.01 16.32 11.39
C CYS A 130 4.78 15.57 10.84
N TRP A 131 3.76 15.38 11.68
CA TRP A 131 2.51 14.72 11.28
C TRP A 131 1.79 15.46 10.14
N SER A 132 1.81 16.79 10.14
CA SER A 132 1.27 17.60 9.04
C SER A 132 1.80 17.15 7.68
N GLN A 133 3.12 17.07 7.54
CA GLN A 133 3.78 16.61 6.31
C GLN A 133 3.53 15.13 6.01
N LEU A 134 3.66 14.26 7.02
CA LEU A 134 3.49 12.82 6.81
C LEU A 134 2.04 12.47 6.42
N SER A 135 1.05 13.13 7.02
CA SER A 135 -0.36 12.89 6.74
C SER A 135 -0.73 13.20 5.28
N GLU A 136 -0.15 14.27 4.72
CA GLU A 136 -0.32 14.64 3.32
C GLU A 136 0.32 13.59 2.40
N VAL A 137 1.57 13.21 2.68
CA VAL A 137 2.28 12.18 1.91
C VAL A 137 1.53 10.84 1.94
N LEU A 138 0.99 10.44 3.10
CA LEU A 138 0.15 9.25 3.21
C LEU A 138 -1.09 9.36 2.32
N SER A 139 -1.79 10.50 2.33
CA SER A 139 -2.95 10.73 1.46
C SER A 139 -2.59 10.68 -0.03
N TRP A 140 -1.40 11.16 -0.42
CA TRP A 140 -0.85 11.01 -1.78
C TRP A 140 -0.63 9.55 -2.17
N GLN A 141 -0.22 8.68 -1.23
CA GLN A 141 -0.07 7.25 -1.54
C GLN A 141 -1.41 6.60 -1.91
N PHE A 142 -2.49 6.97 -1.24
CA PHE A 142 -3.83 6.46 -1.57
C PHE A 142 -4.36 7.04 -2.88
N SER A 143 -4.16 8.32 -3.13
CA SER A 143 -4.63 8.98 -4.36
C SER A 143 -3.79 8.67 -5.61
N SER A 144 -2.56 8.17 -5.46
CA SER A 144 -1.76 7.71 -6.61
C SER A 144 -2.18 6.32 -7.10
N VAL A 145 -2.70 5.48 -6.21
CA VAL A 145 -3.16 4.11 -6.52
C VAL A 145 -4.67 4.06 -6.77
N THR A 146 -5.43 4.98 -6.18
CA THR A 146 -6.90 4.99 -6.19
C THR A 146 -7.44 6.35 -6.63
N LYS A 147 -8.76 6.51 -6.76
CA LYS A 147 -9.38 7.79 -7.17
C LYS A 147 -9.53 8.80 -6.03
N ARG A 148 -9.13 8.46 -4.81
CA ARG A 148 -9.26 9.34 -3.64
C ARG A 148 -8.15 9.11 -2.60
N GLY A 149 -7.83 10.17 -1.86
CA GLY A 149 -6.94 10.11 -0.71
C GLY A 149 -7.66 9.71 0.58
N LEU A 150 -6.99 9.97 1.70
CA LEU A 150 -7.51 9.79 3.05
C LEU A 150 -8.27 11.02 3.52
N ASN A 151 -9.39 10.81 4.21
CA ASN A 151 -10.17 11.89 4.82
C ASN A 151 -9.67 12.23 6.25
N ALA A 152 -10.19 13.30 6.84
CA ALA A 152 -9.77 13.77 8.16
C ALA A 152 -9.99 12.74 9.29
N GLU A 153 -11.07 11.97 9.26
CA GLU A 153 -11.33 10.94 10.28
C GLU A 153 -10.34 9.77 10.17
N GLN A 154 -10.05 9.33 8.95
CA GLN A 154 -9.07 8.29 8.66
C GLN A 154 -7.66 8.73 9.08
N LEU A 155 -7.29 9.96 8.74
CA LEU A 155 -6.01 10.55 9.16
C LEU A 155 -5.95 10.70 10.69
N GLY A 156 -7.04 11.09 11.35
CA GLY A 156 -7.11 11.16 12.81
C GLY A 156 -6.79 9.82 13.48
N MET A 157 -7.36 8.72 12.99
CA MET A 157 -7.05 7.38 13.51
C MET A 157 -5.59 6.99 13.30
N LEU A 158 -5.01 7.31 12.14
CA LEU A 158 -3.59 7.06 11.87
C LEU A 158 -2.68 7.91 12.76
N ALA A 159 -3.07 9.16 13.03
CA ALA A 159 -2.37 10.05 13.97
C ALA A 159 -2.37 9.45 15.38
N ASP A 160 -3.53 8.98 15.87
CA ASP A 160 -3.64 8.33 17.17
C ASP A 160 -2.75 7.08 17.27
N LYS A 161 -2.62 6.33 16.16
CA LYS A 161 -1.76 5.15 16.10
C LYS A 161 -0.27 5.50 16.14
N LEU A 162 0.14 6.60 15.48
CA LEU A 162 1.54 7.02 15.39
C LEU A 162 2.01 7.97 16.48
N LEU A 163 1.14 8.78 17.07
CA LEU A 163 1.50 9.75 18.11
C LEU A 163 0.95 9.34 19.49
N GLY A 164 -0.08 8.49 19.52
CA GLY A 164 -0.86 8.19 20.72
C GLY A 164 -2.06 9.13 20.85
N ARG A 165 -3.13 8.65 21.49
CA ARG A 165 -4.38 9.41 21.70
C ARG A 165 -4.17 10.73 22.46
N GLU A 166 -3.18 10.76 23.35
CA GLU A 166 -2.78 11.95 24.12
C GLU A 166 -2.35 13.12 23.22
N ALA A 167 -1.82 12.83 22.04
CA ALA A 167 -1.36 13.86 21.11
C ALA A 167 -2.52 14.56 20.38
N ASN A 168 -3.73 14.02 20.44
CA ASN A 168 -4.95 14.58 19.85
C ASN A 168 -4.77 15.10 18.40
N GLY A 169 -4.04 14.33 17.58
CA GLY A 169 -3.76 14.70 16.20
C GLY A 169 -2.89 15.95 16.01
N ASN A 170 -2.04 16.31 16.98
CA ASN A 170 -1.16 17.47 16.90
C ASN A 170 -0.38 17.51 15.56
N PRO A 171 -0.59 18.53 14.71
CA PRO A 171 0.10 18.66 13.42
C PRO A 171 1.62 18.73 13.54
N GLU A 172 2.13 19.28 14.64
CA GLU A 172 3.57 19.39 14.94
C GLU A 172 4.13 18.15 15.66
N GLY A 173 3.31 17.09 15.82
CA GLY A 173 3.75 15.83 16.39
C GLY A 173 4.88 15.22 15.57
N LEU A 174 6.03 15.00 16.21
CA LEU A 174 7.21 14.43 15.56
C LEU A 174 7.17 12.91 15.57
N ILE A 175 7.38 12.31 14.39
CA ILE A 175 7.35 10.87 14.15
C ILE A 175 8.75 10.43 13.73
N PRO A 176 9.47 9.67 14.58
CA PRO A 176 10.78 9.14 14.22
C PRO A 176 10.68 8.11 13.09
N TRP A 177 11.71 8.03 12.24
CA TRP A 177 11.85 7.00 11.19
C TRP A 177 11.63 5.58 11.73
N THR A 178 12.14 5.30 12.92
CA THR A 178 12.00 4.00 13.59
C THR A 178 10.54 3.64 13.87
N LYS A 179 9.69 4.61 14.21
CA LYS A 179 8.27 4.36 14.47
C LYS A 179 7.48 4.10 13.17
N PHE A 180 7.95 4.69 12.07
CA PHE A 180 7.35 4.53 10.75
C PHE A 180 7.72 3.19 10.09
N CYS A 181 9.01 2.80 10.14
CA CYS A 181 9.54 1.68 9.36
C CYS A 181 10.19 0.54 10.13
N LYS A 182 10.31 0.63 11.47
CA LYS A 182 10.75 -0.51 12.28
C LYS A 182 9.58 -1.06 13.09
N ALA A 183 9.54 -2.39 13.21
CA ALA A 183 8.55 -3.06 14.02
C ALA A 183 8.81 -2.75 15.51
N PRO A 184 7.78 -2.42 16.31
CA PRO A 184 7.95 -2.16 17.73
C PRO A 184 8.31 -3.42 18.54
N ASN A 185 7.99 -4.60 18.03
CA ASN A 185 8.36 -5.89 18.60
C ASN A 185 8.42 -6.98 17.50
N GLU A 186 9.05 -8.12 17.78
CA GLU A 186 9.24 -9.21 16.79
C GLU A 186 7.95 -9.84 16.27
N LYS A 187 6.82 -9.64 16.97
CA LYS A 187 5.50 -10.18 16.59
C LYS A 187 4.64 -9.16 15.83
N SER A 188 5.14 -7.95 15.62
CA SER A 188 4.42 -6.87 14.95
C SER A 188 5.13 -6.52 13.64
N PHE A 189 4.37 -5.92 12.73
CA PHE A 189 4.90 -5.36 11.51
C PHE A 189 5.10 -3.83 11.67
N PRO A 190 6.03 -3.24 10.91
CA PRO A 190 6.17 -1.78 10.82
C PRO A 190 4.87 -1.10 10.36
N PHE A 191 4.65 0.13 10.84
CA PHE A 191 3.49 0.94 10.42
C PHE A 191 3.40 1.08 8.90
N TRP A 192 4.51 1.36 8.23
CA TRP A 192 4.50 1.53 6.79
C TRP A 192 4.11 0.24 6.04
N LEU A 193 4.64 -0.92 6.45
CA LEU A 193 4.31 -2.20 5.80
C LEU A 193 2.83 -2.56 5.98
N TRP A 194 2.23 -2.18 7.11
CA TRP A 194 0.80 -2.28 7.31
C TRP A 194 -0.01 -1.46 6.29
N ILE A 195 0.38 -0.19 6.10
CA ILE A 195 -0.27 0.71 5.14
C ILE A 195 -0.07 0.21 3.71
N GLU A 196 1.13 -0.26 3.37
CA GLU A 196 1.42 -0.81 2.05
C GLU A 196 0.59 -2.07 1.78
N GLY A 197 0.50 -2.99 2.74
CA GLY A 197 -0.36 -4.16 2.64
C GLY A 197 -1.84 -3.81 2.44
N ILE A 198 -2.32 -2.72 3.06
CA ILE A 198 -3.66 -2.20 2.82
C ILE A 198 -3.80 -1.60 1.41
N LEU A 199 -2.83 -0.81 0.95
CA LEU A 199 -2.83 -0.24 -0.40
C LEU A 199 -2.86 -1.33 -1.47
N GLU A 200 -2.08 -2.39 -1.28
CA GLU A 200 -2.05 -3.54 -2.18
C GLU A 200 -3.36 -4.33 -2.15
N LEU A 201 -3.96 -4.49 -0.96
CA LEU A 201 -5.29 -5.10 -0.81
C LEU A 201 -6.35 -4.30 -1.58
N ILE A 202 -6.33 -2.96 -1.44
CA ILE A 202 -7.24 -2.07 -2.16
C ILE A 202 -7.02 -2.20 -3.65
N LYS A 203 -5.77 -2.04 -4.11
CA LYS A 203 -5.42 -2.09 -5.53
C LYS A 203 -5.89 -3.37 -6.22
N ARG A 204 -5.74 -4.52 -5.55
CA ARG A 204 -6.08 -5.82 -6.14
C ARG A 204 -7.54 -6.23 -5.99
N HIS A 205 -8.15 -5.99 -4.83
CA HIS A 205 -9.42 -6.62 -4.48
C HIS A 205 -10.55 -5.64 -4.16
N LEU A 206 -10.24 -4.40 -3.73
CA LEU A 206 -11.24 -3.47 -3.18
C LEU A 206 -11.33 -2.13 -3.93
N LEU A 207 -10.64 -1.99 -5.06
CA LEU A 207 -10.44 -0.70 -5.73
C LEU A 207 -11.74 0.04 -6.01
N ALA A 208 -12.73 -0.67 -6.57
CA ALA A 208 -14.02 -0.07 -6.92
C ALA A 208 -14.83 0.31 -5.67
N VAL A 209 -14.86 -0.55 -4.65
CA VAL A 209 -15.57 -0.32 -3.38
C VAL A 209 -14.95 0.83 -2.59
N TRP A 210 -13.62 0.94 -2.59
CA TRP A 210 -12.87 2.03 -1.96
C TRP A 210 -13.15 3.37 -2.64
N ASN A 211 -13.09 3.41 -3.97
CA ASN A 211 -13.29 4.63 -4.75
C ASN A 211 -14.66 5.26 -4.50
N ASP A 212 -15.69 4.43 -4.32
CA ASP A 212 -17.05 4.88 -4.02
C ASP A 212 -17.25 5.31 -2.56
N GLY A 213 -16.23 5.17 -1.71
CA GLY A 213 -16.29 5.57 -0.31
C GLY A 213 -17.11 4.64 0.58
N HIS A 214 -17.38 3.41 0.14
CA HIS A 214 -18.12 2.42 0.94
C HIS A 214 -17.26 1.77 2.04
N ILE A 215 -15.93 1.95 1.99
CA ILE A 215 -15.00 1.47 3.02
C ILE A 215 -14.60 2.65 3.91
N MET A 216 -14.90 2.55 5.21
CA MET A 216 -14.42 3.53 6.18
C MET A 216 -12.93 3.33 6.47
N GLY A 217 -12.46 2.08 6.52
CA GLY A 217 -11.05 1.73 6.48
C GLY A 217 -10.35 1.93 7.82
N PHE A 218 -9.94 3.16 8.13
CA PHE A 218 -9.13 3.49 9.30
C PHE A 218 -9.99 3.98 10.45
N VAL A 219 -10.49 3.04 11.27
CA VAL A 219 -11.30 3.33 12.46
C VAL A 219 -10.95 2.36 13.58
N SER A 220 -10.79 2.89 14.80
CA SER A 220 -10.50 2.09 15.99
C SER A 220 -11.73 1.30 16.44
N LYS A 221 -11.50 0.16 17.11
CA LYS A 221 -12.59 -0.69 17.64
C LYS A 221 -13.55 0.07 18.57
N ASP A 222 -13.03 0.99 19.39
CA ASP A 222 -13.86 1.80 20.30
C ASP A 222 -14.74 2.79 19.54
N ARG A 223 -14.18 3.42 18.51
CA ARG A 223 -14.91 4.40 17.69
C ARG A 223 -15.96 3.71 16.84
N GLU A 224 -15.63 2.58 16.24
CA GLU A 224 -16.56 1.74 15.48
C GLU A 224 -17.80 1.37 16.31
N LYS A 225 -17.63 0.86 17.53
CA LYS A 225 -18.74 0.57 18.44
C LYS A 225 -19.57 1.82 18.74
N THR A 226 -18.92 2.95 18.97
CA THR A 226 -19.61 4.23 19.22
C THR A 226 -20.46 4.66 18.02
N LEU A 227 -19.97 4.49 16.80
CA LEU A 227 -20.69 4.86 15.58
C LEU A 227 -21.91 3.97 15.33
N LEU A 228 -21.80 2.69 15.68
CA LEU A 228 -22.85 1.68 15.49
C LEU A 228 -23.88 1.63 16.63
N LYS A 229 -23.55 2.08 17.84
CA LYS A 229 -24.41 1.98 19.04
C LYS A 229 -25.81 2.56 18.85
N ASP A 230 -25.94 3.64 18.08
CA ASP A 230 -27.21 4.35 17.85
C ASP A 230 -27.68 4.18 16.39
N LYS A 231 -27.51 2.99 15.82
CA LYS A 231 -27.91 2.65 14.44
C LYS A 231 -28.93 1.51 14.43
N LEU A 232 -29.50 1.22 13.27
CA LEU A 232 -30.49 0.15 13.12
C LEU A 232 -29.81 -1.23 13.22
N SER A 233 -30.50 -2.24 13.75
CA SER A 233 -30.03 -3.63 13.73
C SER A 233 -29.66 -4.05 12.30
N GLY A 234 -28.50 -4.68 12.16
CA GLY A 234 -27.92 -5.07 10.87
C GLY A 234 -27.19 -3.94 10.13
N THR A 235 -26.95 -2.79 10.79
CA THR A 235 -26.02 -1.78 10.28
C THR A 235 -24.59 -2.27 10.46
N PHE A 236 -23.80 -2.24 9.39
CA PHE A 236 -22.42 -2.71 9.40
C PHE A 236 -21.43 -1.65 8.88
N LEU A 237 -20.17 -1.81 9.30
CA LEU A 237 -19.06 -0.92 8.98
C LEU A 237 -17.87 -1.74 8.49
N LEU A 238 -17.20 -1.25 7.45
CA LEU A 238 -16.02 -1.89 6.87
C LEU A 238 -14.73 -1.18 7.33
N ARG A 239 -13.79 -1.93 7.92
CA ARG A 239 -12.50 -1.41 8.36
C ARG A 239 -11.34 -2.34 8.05
N PHE A 240 -10.14 -1.80 7.96
CA PHE A 240 -8.93 -2.59 7.84
C PHE A 240 -8.54 -3.19 9.19
N SER A 241 -7.97 -4.39 9.16
CA SER A 241 -7.44 -5.04 10.36
C SER A 241 -6.20 -4.29 10.85
N GLU A 242 -6.17 -3.97 12.13
CA GLU A 242 -4.98 -3.41 12.78
C GLU A 242 -3.97 -4.50 13.20
N SER A 243 -4.39 -5.76 13.20
CA SER A 243 -3.62 -6.90 13.72
C SER A 243 -3.08 -7.82 12.63
N SER A 244 -3.43 -7.55 11.36
CA SER A 244 -3.06 -8.37 10.21
C SER A 244 -2.54 -7.47 9.11
N GLU A 245 -1.50 -7.91 8.41
CA GLU A 245 -0.95 -7.23 7.26
C GLU A 245 -1.93 -7.33 6.08
N GLY A 246 -2.48 -6.20 5.62
CA GLY A 246 -3.34 -6.15 4.45
C GLY A 246 -4.59 -7.01 4.53
N ALA A 247 -5.41 -6.82 5.57
CA ALA A 247 -6.70 -7.52 5.72
C ALA A 247 -7.87 -6.55 5.97
N ILE A 248 -9.07 -6.95 5.56
CA ILE A 248 -10.32 -6.21 5.77
C ILE A 248 -11.27 -7.02 6.64
N THR A 249 -12.00 -6.36 7.52
CA THR A 249 -13.04 -6.96 8.37
C THR A 249 -14.25 -6.03 8.36
N PHE A 250 -15.38 -6.56 8.84
CA PHE A 250 -16.57 -5.79 9.07
C PHE A 250 -17.16 -6.12 10.43
N THR A 251 -17.79 -5.11 11.03
CA THR A 251 -18.50 -5.21 12.30
C THR A 251 -19.94 -4.79 12.08
N TRP A 252 -20.88 -5.50 12.68
CA TRP A 252 -22.29 -5.14 12.64
C TRP A 252 -22.88 -5.08 14.06
N VAL A 253 -23.98 -4.35 14.19
CA VAL A 253 -24.73 -4.21 15.44
C VAL A 253 -26.06 -4.95 15.35
N GLU A 254 -26.41 -5.67 16.40
CA GLU A 254 -27.72 -6.27 16.63
C GLU A 254 -28.25 -5.82 17.98
N PHE A 255 -29.56 -5.60 18.07
CA PHE A 255 -30.20 -5.25 19.33
C PHE A 255 -30.97 -6.45 19.83
N SER A 256 -30.67 -6.87 21.06
CA SER A 256 -31.41 -7.92 21.73
C SER A 256 -32.87 -7.50 21.97
N ALA A 257 -33.72 -8.46 22.34
CA ALA A 257 -35.10 -8.18 22.77
C ALA A 257 -35.17 -7.22 23.97
N THR A 258 -34.08 -7.08 24.74
CA THR A 258 -33.94 -6.14 25.88
C THR A 258 -33.47 -4.75 25.47
N GLY A 259 -33.14 -4.53 24.17
CA GLY A 259 -32.67 -3.26 23.63
C GLY A 259 -31.16 -3.02 23.83
N GLU A 260 -30.39 -4.02 24.24
CA GLU A 260 -28.93 -3.91 24.36
C GLU A 260 -28.25 -4.13 23.01
N ALA A 261 -27.30 -3.26 22.68
CA ALA A 261 -26.51 -3.35 21.45
C ALA A 261 -25.39 -4.40 21.59
N GLN A 262 -25.48 -5.47 20.80
CA GLN A 262 -24.43 -6.48 20.62
C GLN A 262 -23.64 -6.18 19.35
N PHE A 263 -22.31 -6.26 19.43
CA PHE A 263 -21.41 -5.98 18.32
C PHE A 263 -20.66 -7.25 17.95
N HIS A 264 -20.80 -7.66 16.69
CA HIS A 264 -20.14 -8.84 16.15
C HIS A 264 -19.16 -8.40 15.07
N ALA A 265 -17.97 -9.00 15.07
CA ALA A 265 -16.92 -8.73 14.08
C ALA A 265 -16.38 -10.04 13.53
N VAL A 266 -16.18 -10.11 12.22
CA VAL A 266 -15.65 -11.32 11.56
C VAL A 266 -14.13 -11.32 11.62
N GLU A 267 -13.54 -12.52 11.60
CA GLU A 267 -12.11 -12.67 11.34
C GLU A 267 -11.70 -11.92 10.06
N PRO A 268 -10.56 -11.20 10.06
CA PRO A 268 -10.15 -10.43 8.90
C PRO A 268 -9.87 -11.29 7.67
N TYR A 269 -10.44 -10.88 6.54
CA TYR A 269 -10.16 -11.45 5.22
C TYR A 269 -8.86 -10.89 4.67
N THR A 270 -7.91 -11.77 4.40
CA THR A 270 -6.64 -11.44 3.77
C THR A 270 -6.73 -11.60 2.25
N LYS A 271 -5.63 -11.29 1.55
CA LYS A 271 -5.49 -11.56 0.12
C LYS A 271 -5.84 -13.00 -0.27
N LYS A 272 -5.58 -13.99 0.59
CA LYS A 272 -5.83 -15.40 0.29
C LYS A 272 -7.32 -15.67 0.10
N GLU A 273 -8.14 -15.23 1.06
CA GLU A 273 -9.58 -15.39 1.01
C GLU A 273 -10.20 -14.55 -0.12
N LEU A 274 -9.73 -13.30 -0.28
CA LEU A 274 -10.24 -12.38 -1.31
C LEU A 274 -9.85 -12.74 -2.74
N THR A 275 -8.91 -13.68 -2.92
CA THR A 275 -8.59 -14.24 -4.24
C THR A 275 -9.57 -15.34 -4.62
N ALA A 276 -10.12 -16.07 -3.63
CA ALA A 276 -11.09 -17.14 -3.86
C ALA A 276 -12.51 -16.59 -4.07
N VAL A 277 -12.88 -15.54 -3.31
CA VAL A 277 -14.22 -14.92 -3.38
C VAL A 277 -14.08 -13.40 -3.33
N SER A 278 -14.84 -12.70 -4.17
CA SER A 278 -14.83 -11.23 -4.14
C SER A 278 -15.42 -10.73 -2.82
N PHE A 279 -14.88 -9.62 -2.30
CA PHE A 279 -15.38 -9.05 -1.05
C PHE A 279 -16.87 -8.63 -1.10
N PRO A 280 -17.39 -8.04 -2.20
CA PRO A 280 -18.82 -7.80 -2.35
C PRO A 280 -19.67 -9.07 -2.28
N ASP A 281 -19.22 -10.18 -2.86
CA ASP A 281 -19.95 -11.45 -2.82
C ASP A 281 -19.91 -12.07 -1.42
N ILE A 282 -18.80 -11.90 -0.68
CA ILE A 282 -18.74 -12.26 0.76
C ILE A 282 -19.83 -11.50 1.51
N ILE A 283 -19.93 -10.18 1.35
CA ILE A 283 -20.96 -9.36 2.02
C ILE A 283 -22.38 -9.78 1.60
N ARG A 284 -22.59 -10.10 0.32
CA ARG A 284 -23.89 -10.52 -0.21
C ARG A 284 -24.37 -11.83 0.42
N ASN A 285 -23.47 -12.81 0.46
CA ASN A 285 -23.79 -14.18 0.80
C ASN A 285 -23.49 -14.51 2.27
N TYR A 286 -22.93 -13.57 3.04
CA TYR A 286 -22.63 -13.77 4.46
C TYR A 286 -23.87 -14.24 5.22
N LYS A 287 -23.73 -15.35 5.93
CA LYS A 287 -24.79 -15.95 6.72
C LYS A 287 -24.26 -16.29 8.11
N VAL A 288 -25.12 -16.13 9.10
CA VAL A 288 -24.84 -16.51 10.47
C VAL A 288 -25.81 -17.61 10.86
N MET A 289 -25.31 -18.68 11.48
CA MET A 289 -26.16 -19.77 11.96
C MET A 289 -26.87 -19.30 13.24
N ALA A 290 -28.18 -19.06 13.16
CA ALA A 290 -29.00 -18.72 14.32
C ALA A 290 -29.44 -19.98 15.10
N GLU A 291 -29.91 -19.81 16.34
CA GLU A 291 -30.33 -20.90 17.26
C GLU A 291 -31.37 -21.85 16.65
N GLU A 292 -32.12 -21.42 15.63
CA GLU A 292 -33.11 -22.25 14.92
C GLU A 292 -32.58 -22.98 13.67
N ASN A 293 -31.26 -23.02 13.43
CA ASN A 293 -30.62 -23.58 12.22
C ASN A 293 -31.08 -22.93 10.90
N ILE A 294 -31.68 -21.74 10.95
CA ILE A 294 -32.02 -20.94 9.77
C ILE A 294 -30.90 -19.94 9.54
N PRO A 295 -30.16 -20.02 8.42
CA PRO A 295 -29.04 -19.13 8.19
C PRO A 295 -29.55 -17.76 7.71
N GLU A 296 -29.46 -16.76 8.58
CA GLU A 296 -29.88 -15.39 8.29
C GLU A 296 -28.70 -14.52 7.85
N ASN A 297 -28.98 -13.52 7.01
CA ASN A 297 -27.98 -12.50 6.67
C ASN A 297 -28.13 -11.33 7.64
N PRO A 298 -27.18 -11.13 8.56
CA PRO A 298 -27.26 -10.03 9.53
C PRO A 298 -26.99 -8.66 8.88
N LEU A 299 -26.36 -8.62 7.70
CA LEU A 299 -25.93 -7.40 7.03
C LEU A 299 -27.07 -6.82 6.19
N ARG A 300 -27.61 -5.69 6.64
CA ARG A 300 -28.75 -4.99 5.99
C ARG A 300 -28.38 -3.61 5.48
N PHE A 301 -27.69 -2.81 6.29
CA PHE A 301 -27.36 -1.42 5.97
C PHE A 301 -25.86 -1.17 6.12
N LEU A 302 -25.23 -0.61 5.10
CA LEU A 302 -23.91 -0.03 5.24
C LEU A 302 -24.03 1.31 5.99
N TYR A 303 -23.14 1.54 6.96
CA TYR A 303 -23.09 2.79 7.71
C TYR A 303 -23.02 4.01 6.78
N PRO A 304 -23.79 5.10 7.05
CA PRO A 304 -24.68 5.26 8.20
C PRO A 304 -26.10 4.69 8.02
N ASN A 305 -26.63 4.65 6.80
CA ASN A 305 -27.99 4.16 6.51
C ASN A 305 -28.20 3.87 5.02
N ILE A 306 -27.25 3.16 4.40
CA ILE A 306 -27.29 2.85 2.97
C ILE A 306 -27.69 1.38 2.82
N PRO A 307 -28.78 1.03 2.12
CA PRO A 307 -29.14 -0.37 1.90
C PRO A 307 -27.98 -1.14 1.24
N LYS A 308 -27.67 -2.34 1.76
CA LYS A 308 -26.55 -3.17 1.30
C LYS A 308 -26.51 -3.31 -0.22
N ASP A 309 -27.61 -3.67 -0.85
CA ASP A 309 -27.67 -3.90 -2.29
C ASP A 309 -27.54 -2.58 -3.11
N SER A 310 -27.86 -1.43 -2.52
CA SER A 310 -27.59 -0.14 -3.14
C SER A 310 -26.09 0.20 -3.14
N ALA A 311 -25.37 -0.19 -2.10
CA ALA A 311 -23.92 0.06 -1.99
C ALA A 311 -23.10 -0.96 -2.80
N PHE A 312 -23.46 -2.24 -2.71
CA PHE A 312 -22.65 -3.34 -3.26
C PHE A 312 -23.24 -4.00 -4.51
N GLY A 313 -24.50 -3.74 -4.85
CA GLY A 313 -25.23 -4.44 -5.93
C GLY A 313 -24.52 -4.45 -7.28
N LYS A 314 -23.88 -3.32 -7.62
CA LYS A 314 -23.11 -3.16 -8.87
C LYS A 314 -21.78 -3.91 -8.91
N PHE A 315 -21.31 -4.41 -7.76
CA PHE A 315 -20.07 -5.16 -7.64
C PHE A 315 -20.28 -6.65 -7.46
N TYR A 316 -21.52 -7.10 -7.32
CA TYR A 316 -21.81 -8.52 -7.25
C TYR A 316 -21.42 -9.22 -8.53
N SER A 317 -20.79 -10.37 -8.40
CA SER A 317 -20.53 -11.22 -9.55
C SER A 317 -21.88 -11.55 -10.18
N ARG A 318 -22.06 -11.15 -11.44
CA ARG A 318 -23.18 -11.65 -12.23
C ARG A 318 -23.00 -13.16 -12.30
N GLN A 319 -24.04 -13.90 -11.94
CA GLN A 319 -24.11 -15.29 -12.37
C GLN A 319 -23.93 -15.27 -13.88
N THR A 320 -22.93 -16.00 -14.38
CA THR A 320 -22.78 -16.26 -15.81
C THR A 320 -24.06 -16.96 -16.27
N GLU A 321 -25.03 -16.18 -16.71
CA GLU A 321 -26.00 -16.60 -17.70
C GLU A 321 -25.16 -16.98 -18.91
N GLN A 322 -25.15 -18.27 -19.22
CA GLN A 322 -24.52 -18.75 -20.43
C GLN A 322 -25.14 -17.98 -21.59
N SER A 323 -24.29 -17.39 -22.44
CA SER A 323 -24.63 -17.16 -23.83
C SER A 323 -25.33 -18.41 -24.36
N GLU A 324 -26.58 -18.28 -24.80
CA GLU A 324 -27.31 -19.37 -25.44
C GLU A 324 -26.39 -20.03 -26.48
N PRO A 325 -26.09 -21.34 -26.37
CA PRO A 325 -25.46 -22.03 -27.46
C PRO A 325 -26.49 -22.11 -28.59
N MET A 326 -26.15 -21.58 -29.77
CA MET A 326 -26.87 -21.90 -31.00
C MET A 326 -27.06 -23.41 -31.10
N ASP A 327 -28.29 -23.81 -31.41
CA ASP A 327 -28.77 -25.18 -31.56
C ASP A 327 -27.74 -26.12 -32.22
N ILE A 328 -27.15 -27.02 -31.43
CA ILE A 328 -26.65 -28.30 -31.92
C ILE A 328 -27.03 -29.37 -30.89
N GLU A 329 -27.99 -30.21 -31.27
CA GLU A 329 -28.42 -31.39 -30.53
C GLU A 329 -27.20 -32.28 -30.19
N SER A 330 -26.98 -32.55 -28.91
CA SER A 330 -26.10 -33.61 -28.42
C SER A 330 -26.71 -34.22 -27.16
N PRO A 331 -26.80 -35.56 -27.06
CA PRO A 331 -27.52 -36.20 -25.96
C PRO A 331 -26.64 -36.31 -24.70
N SER A 332 -27.25 -35.99 -23.55
CA SER A 332 -26.79 -36.33 -22.18
C SER A 332 -25.38 -35.85 -21.79
N GLY A 333 -25.26 -34.58 -21.42
CA GLY A 333 -24.12 -34.06 -20.64
C GLY A 333 -24.54 -33.86 -19.18
N VAL A 334 -23.88 -34.55 -18.24
CA VAL A 334 -24.05 -34.33 -16.79
C VAL A 334 -23.62 -32.90 -16.48
N GLY A 335 -24.58 -32.00 -16.27
CA GLY A 335 -24.30 -30.63 -15.87
C GLY A 335 -23.64 -30.59 -14.49
N TYR A 336 -22.53 -29.85 -14.36
CA TYR A 336 -21.91 -29.62 -13.06
C TYR A 336 -22.85 -28.80 -12.17
N ILE A 337 -23.03 -29.21 -10.91
CA ILE A 337 -23.75 -28.43 -9.90
C ILE A 337 -22.94 -27.15 -9.65
N LYS A 338 -23.54 -25.99 -9.93
CA LYS A 338 -22.93 -24.69 -9.60
C LYS A 338 -22.81 -24.59 -8.08
N THR A 339 -21.60 -24.35 -7.60
CA THR A 339 -21.31 -24.09 -6.19
C THR A 339 -20.76 -22.68 -6.03
N GLU A 340 -21.13 -22.03 -4.93
CA GLU A 340 -20.58 -20.74 -4.52
C GLU A 340 -19.97 -20.89 -3.13
N LEU A 341 -18.80 -20.29 -2.92
CA LEU A 341 -18.17 -20.22 -1.60
C LEU A 341 -18.90 -19.18 -0.76
N ILE A 342 -19.30 -19.56 0.45
CA ILE A 342 -20.04 -18.72 1.38
C ILE A 342 -19.28 -18.66 2.69
N SER A 343 -19.04 -17.44 3.19
CA SER A 343 -18.54 -17.26 4.56
C SER A 343 -19.67 -17.38 5.55
N VAL A 344 -19.48 -18.24 6.55
CA VAL A 344 -20.43 -18.49 7.64
C VAL A 344 -19.72 -18.38 8.97
N SER A 345 -20.37 -17.77 9.95
CA SER A 345 -19.94 -17.78 11.35
C SER A 345 -20.94 -18.52 12.23
N GLU A 346 -20.42 -19.29 13.18
CA GLU A 346 -21.17 -19.88 14.30
C GLU A 346 -21.24 -18.84 15.43
N VAL A 347 -22.42 -18.60 16.00
CA VAL A 347 -22.63 -17.68 17.13
C VAL A 347 -22.54 -18.43 18.44
#